data_AF-A0A7W6S368-F1
#
_entry.id   AF-A0A7W6S368-F1
#
_cell.length_a   1.000
_cell.length_b   1.000
_cell.length_c   1.000
_cell.angle_alpha   90.00
_cell.angle_beta   90.00
_cell.angle_gamma   90.00
#
_symmetry.space_group_name_H-M   'P 1'
#
loop_
_entity.id
_entity.type
_entity.pdbx_description
1 polymer ?
#
loop_
_entity_poly.entity_id
_entity_poly.type
_entity_poly.pdbx_seq_one_letter_code
_entity_poly.pdbx_strand_id
1 'polypeptide(L)'
;MKEEQRIRFTVDDLAVILGMMSRGDNQHDIAAWFGTNGGRIGEVASVLNGDRTPVDKHGHPYPFPDPAPEEGLLPRGAPGPKGLRLLDAVERAMTALDDGDAKTARAGLSAARKAFLDGD
;
A
#
# COMPACT_ATOMS: atom_id res chain seq x y z
N MET A 1 -17.96 9.95 17.60
CA MET A 1 -16.62 10.51 17.31
C MET A 1 -15.97 9.52 16.34
N LYS A 2 -15.93 9.83 15.03
CA LYS A 2 -15.34 8.90 14.05
C LYS A 2 -13.83 9.02 14.20
N GLU A 3 -13.20 7.96 14.67
CA GLU A 3 -11.76 7.82 14.67
C GLU A 3 -11.33 7.84 13.20
N GLU A 4 -10.77 8.97 12.77
CA GLU A 4 -10.16 9.09 11.46
C GLU A 4 -9.16 7.94 11.34
N GLN A 5 -9.45 6.96 10.49
CA GLN A 5 -8.49 5.96 10.06
C GLN A 5 -7.40 6.70 9.29
N ARG A 6 -6.49 7.35 10.02
CA ARG A 6 -5.21 7.80 9.50
C ARG A 6 -4.46 6.53 9.15
N ILE A 7 -4.46 6.17 7.87
CA ILE A 7 -3.53 5.18 7.34
C ILE A 7 -2.15 5.64 7.76
N ARG A 8 -1.56 4.93 8.74
CA ARG A 8 -0.19 5.12 9.16
C ARG A 8 0.64 4.19 8.30
N PHE A 9 1.52 4.76 7.49
CA PHE A 9 2.53 3.98 6.82
C PHE A 9 3.40 3.26 7.86
N THR A 10 3.60 1.98 7.63
CA THR A 10 4.66 1.21 8.26
C THR A 10 6.02 1.66 7.71
N VAL A 11 7.11 1.20 8.33
CA VAL A 11 8.46 1.46 7.79
C VAL A 11 8.59 0.83 6.41
N ASP A 12 8.07 -0.37 6.19
CA ASP A 12 8.13 -1.03 4.88
C ASP A 12 7.32 -0.27 3.82
N ASP A 13 6.13 0.24 4.16
CA ASP A 13 5.36 1.10 3.26
C ASP A 13 6.16 2.35 2.86
N LEU A 14 6.84 2.98 3.82
CA LEU A 14 7.68 4.14 3.54
C LEU A 14 8.82 3.78 2.59
N ALA A 15 9.51 2.65 2.79
CA ALA A 15 10.59 2.22 1.90
C ALA A 15 10.10 2.05 0.47
N VAL A 16 8.93 1.41 0.28
CA VAL A 16 8.32 1.21 -1.04
C VAL A 16 7.89 2.55 -1.65
N ILE A 17 7.21 3.43 -0.90
CA ILE A 17 6.79 4.76 -1.37
C ILE A 17 8.01 5.57 -1.84
N LEU A 18 9.08 5.59 -1.05
CA LEU A 18 10.32 6.31 -1.37
C LEU A 18 10.99 5.73 -2.61
N GLY A 19 11.00 4.41 -2.75
CA GLY A 19 11.52 3.73 -3.94
C GLY A 19 10.68 4.03 -5.19
N MET A 20 9.35 4.01 -5.10
CA MET A 20 8.44 4.37 -6.19
C MET A 20 8.63 5.84 -6.62
N MET A 21 8.80 6.76 -5.66
CA MET A 21 9.11 8.16 -5.94
C MET A 21 10.47 8.31 -6.63
N SER A 22 11.51 7.64 -6.11
CA SER A 22 12.86 7.68 -6.68
C SER A 22 12.88 7.11 -8.11
N ARG A 23 12.02 6.13 -8.39
CA ARG A 23 11.79 5.55 -9.73
C ARG A 23 10.99 6.49 -10.67
N GLY A 24 10.42 7.57 -10.15
CA GLY A 24 9.68 8.59 -10.90
C GLY A 24 8.19 8.30 -11.09
N ASP A 25 7.58 7.50 -10.21
CA ASP A 25 6.15 7.17 -10.30
C ASP A 25 5.25 8.37 -9.94
N ASN A 26 4.03 8.38 -10.48
CA ASN A 26 3.05 9.44 -10.21
C ASN A 26 2.51 9.34 -8.77
N GLN A 27 2.49 10.46 -8.04
CA GLN A 27 2.04 10.48 -6.63
C GLN A 27 0.59 10.03 -6.44
N HIS A 28 -0.30 10.27 -7.40
CA HIS A 28 -1.68 9.80 -7.32
C HIS A 28 -1.78 8.29 -7.48
N ASP A 29 -0.95 7.70 -8.33
CA ASP A 29 -0.88 6.25 -8.50
C ASP A 29 -0.31 5.57 -7.26
N ILE A 30 0.77 6.14 -6.69
CA ILE A 30 1.32 5.71 -5.39
C ILE A 30 0.22 5.79 -4.32
N ALA A 31 -0.48 6.92 -4.21
CA ALA A 31 -1.55 7.10 -3.23
C ALA A 31 -2.65 6.03 -3.36
N ALA A 32 -3.00 5.64 -4.59
CA ALA A 32 -3.99 4.61 -4.86
C ALA A 32 -3.57 3.23 -4.34
N TRP A 33 -2.28 2.87 -4.44
CA TRP A 33 -1.76 1.62 -3.88
C TRP A 33 -1.91 1.53 -2.36
N PHE A 34 -1.65 2.63 -1.66
CA PHE A 34 -1.71 2.67 -0.20
C PHE A 34 -3.05 3.17 0.36
N GLY A 35 -4.08 3.29 -0.48
CA GLY A 35 -5.42 3.73 -0.08
C GLY A 35 -5.47 5.13 0.56
N THR A 36 -4.49 5.98 0.27
CA THR A 36 -4.33 7.29 0.92
C THR A 36 -4.62 8.45 -0.03
N ASN A 37 -4.40 9.69 0.43
CA ASN A 37 -4.47 10.88 -0.41
C ASN A 37 -3.07 11.33 -0.91
N GLY A 38 -3.03 12.01 -2.06
CA GLY A 38 -1.79 12.50 -2.65
C GLY A 38 -1.02 13.50 -1.77
N GLY A 39 -1.71 14.27 -0.91
CA GLY A 39 -1.06 15.17 0.05
C GLY A 39 -0.18 14.41 1.04
N ARG A 40 -0.63 13.25 1.51
CA ARG A 40 0.12 12.38 2.42
C ARG A 40 1.36 11.77 1.76
N ILE A 41 1.25 11.44 0.48
CA ILE A 41 2.40 11.04 -0.34
C ILE A 41 3.38 12.23 -0.54
N GLY A 42 2.87 13.43 -0.77
CA GLY A 42 3.68 14.65 -0.84
C GLY A 42 4.44 14.97 0.46
N GLU A 43 3.85 14.70 1.62
CA GLU A 43 4.55 14.82 2.92
C GLU A 43 5.76 13.86 3.00
N VAL A 44 5.61 12.62 2.51
CA VAL A 44 6.72 11.65 2.43
C VAL A 44 7.79 12.12 1.43
N ALA A 45 7.39 12.73 0.31
CA ALA A 45 8.34 13.26 -0.68
C ALA A 45 9.19 14.43 -0.14
N SER A 46 8.66 15.23 0.79
CA SER A 46 9.42 16.34 1.40
C SER A 46 10.67 15.88 2.16
N VAL A 47 10.70 14.60 2.54
CA VAL A 47 11.81 13.97 3.27
C VAL A 47 12.95 13.60 2.35
N LEU A 48 12.63 13.05 1.16
CA LEU A 48 13.62 12.78 0.12
C LEU A 48 14.37 14.06 -0.26
N ASN A 49 13.69 15.19 -0.23
CA ASN A 49 14.26 16.49 -0.56
C ASN A 49 15.03 17.14 0.60
N GLY A 50 15.08 16.52 1.78
CA GLY A 50 15.76 17.04 2.97
C GLY A 50 15.09 18.26 3.63
N ASP A 51 13.85 18.59 3.24
CA ASP A 51 13.13 19.78 3.72
C ASP A 51 12.52 19.57 5.12
N ARG A 52 12.18 18.33 5.47
CA ARG A 52 11.51 18.00 6.74
C ARG A 52 11.91 16.63 7.27
N THR A 53 12.09 16.52 8.58
CA THR A 53 12.06 15.25 9.30
C THR A 53 10.61 14.98 9.70
N PRO A 54 9.91 13.98 9.13
CA PRO A 54 8.53 13.75 9.52
C PRO A 54 8.48 13.26 10.93
N VAL A 55 7.43 13.69 11.60
CA VAL A 55 7.17 13.35 12.96
C VAL A 55 5.83 12.63 13.07
N ASP A 56 5.73 11.73 14.05
CA ASP A 56 4.45 11.16 14.41
C ASP A 56 3.51 12.23 14.99
N LYS A 57 2.30 11.82 15.39
CA LYS A 57 1.31 12.73 16.00
C LYS A 57 1.77 13.37 17.32
N HIS A 58 2.87 12.91 17.90
CA HIS A 58 3.46 13.42 19.15
C HIS A 58 4.74 14.23 18.90
N GLY A 59 5.15 14.44 17.64
CA GLY A 59 6.38 15.17 17.33
C GLY A 59 7.64 14.31 17.34
N HIS A 60 7.53 12.98 17.42
CA HIS A 60 8.70 12.09 17.40
C HIS A 60 9.14 11.82 15.95
N PRO A 61 10.44 11.96 15.62
CA PRO A 61 10.95 11.62 14.29
C PRO A 61 10.53 10.21 13.88
N TYR A 62 9.96 10.07 12.69
CA TYR A 62 9.80 8.76 12.07
C TYR A 62 11.18 8.27 11.62
N PRO A 63 11.59 7.02 11.92
CA PRO A 63 12.74 6.43 11.25
C PRO A 63 12.41 6.31 9.76
N PHE A 64 13.10 7.09 8.94
CA PHE A 64 12.97 7.00 7.49
C PHE A 64 13.86 5.87 6.98
N PRO A 65 13.28 4.84 6.34
CA PRO A 65 14.07 3.78 5.74
C PRO A 65 14.74 4.28 4.47
N ASP A 66 15.75 3.54 4.02
CA ASP A 66 16.25 3.69 2.67
C ASP A 66 15.15 3.30 1.65
N PRO A 67 15.13 3.92 0.45
CA PRO A 67 14.23 3.51 -0.61
C PRO A 67 14.38 2.02 -0.95
N ALA A 68 13.26 1.32 -1.11
CA ALA A 68 13.28 -0.07 -1.53
C ALA A 68 13.92 -0.22 -2.93
N PRO A 69 14.67 -1.32 -3.20
CA PRO A 69 15.24 -1.59 -4.51
C PRO A 69 14.13 -1.87 -5.54
N GLU A 70 14.44 -1.77 -6.83
CA GLU A 70 13.44 -1.84 -7.91
C GLU A 70 12.60 -3.13 -7.88
N GLU A 71 13.20 -4.24 -7.46
CA GLU A 71 12.54 -5.54 -7.34
C GLU A 71 11.50 -5.60 -6.21
N GLY A 72 11.63 -4.73 -5.21
CA GLY A 72 10.70 -4.61 -4.08
C GLY A 72 9.56 -3.62 -4.30
N LEU A 73 9.50 -2.98 -5.48
CA LEU A 73 8.50 -1.96 -5.77
C LEU A 73 7.22 -2.55 -6.34
N LEU A 74 6.10 -1.94 -5.97
CA LEU A 74 4.82 -2.19 -6.62
C LEU A 74 4.90 -1.82 -8.12
N PRO A 75 4.04 -2.40 -8.98
CA PRO A 75 3.99 -2.03 -10.39
C PRO A 75 3.72 -0.53 -10.61
N ARG A 76 4.22 0.02 -11.72
CA ARG A 76 3.90 1.41 -12.12
C ARG A 76 2.42 1.55 -12.46
N GLY A 77 1.85 2.72 -12.14
CA GLY A 77 0.44 3.05 -12.38
C GLY A 77 -0.48 2.64 -11.22
N ALA A 78 -1.70 3.17 -11.20
CA ALA A 78 -2.68 2.82 -10.17
C ALA A 78 -3.18 1.37 -10.33
N PRO A 79 -3.39 0.63 -9.22
CA PRO A 79 -3.90 -0.75 -9.24
C PRO A 79 -5.37 -0.86 -9.67
N GLY A 80 -6.10 0.26 -9.60
CA GLY A 80 -7.55 0.30 -9.75
C GLY A 80 -8.31 -0.42 -8.62
N PRO A 81 -9.61 -0.12 -8.42
CA PRO A 81 -10.40 -0.73 -7.33
C PRO A 81 -10.49 -2.26 -7.43
N LYS A 82 -10.61 -2.79 -8.65
CA LYS A 82 -10.68 -4.24 -8.89
C LYS A 82 -9.38 -4.95 -8.56
N GLY A 83 -8.24 -4.35 -8.93
CA GLY A 83 -6.92 -4.91 -8.62
C GLY A 83 -6.67 -4.97 -7.13
N LEU A 84 -6.97 -3.89 -6.40
CA LEU A 84 -6.86 -3.86 -4.93
C LEU A 84 -7.73 -4.93 -4.25
N ARG A 85 -8.99 -5.07 -4.68
CA ARG A 85 -9.89 -6.11 -4.15
C ARG A 85 -9.37 -7.53 -4.42
N LEU A 86 -8.80 -7.75 -5.60
CA LEU A 86 -8.22 -9.03 -5.94
C LEU A 86 -6.98 -9.33 -5.09
N LEU A 87 -6.11 -8.35 -4.86
CA LEU A 87 -4.92 -8.49 -4.02
C LEU A 87 -5.30 -8.80 -2.56
N ASP A 88 -6.23 -8.06 -1.97
CA ASP A 88 -6.74 -8.34 -0.61
C ASP A 88 -7.32 -9.76 -0.51
N ALA A 89 -8.02 -10.24 -1.54
CA ALA A 89 -8.51 -11.61 -1.56
C ALA A 89 -7.38 -12.66 -1.67
N VAL A 90 -6.31 -12.34 -2.40
CA VAL A 90 -5.12 -13.21 -2.49
C VAL A 90 -4.41 -13.28 -1.15
N GLU A 91 -4.18 -12.15 -0.48
CA GLU A 91 -3.54 -12.10 0.84
C GLU A 91 -4.32 -12.92 1.87
N ARG A 92 -5.65 -12.75 1.95
CA ARG A 92 -6.50 -13.55 2.83
C ARG A 92 -6.46 -15.04 2.50
N ALA A 93 -6.36 -15.39 1.22
CA ALA A 93 -6.24 -16.77 0.80
C ALA A 93 -4.89 -17.36 1.19
N MET A 94 -3.81 -16.58 1.13
CA MET A 94 -2.49 -17.00 1.62
C MET A 94 -2.51 -17.27 3.12
N THR A 95 -3.09 -16.36 3.93
CA THR A 95 -3.26 -16.60 5.37
C THR A 95 -4.05 -17.87 5.65
N ALA A 96 -5.17 -18.08 4.94
CA ALA A 96 -5.96 -19.30 5.12
C ALA A 96 -5.19 -20.58 4.73
N LEU A 97 -4.29 -20.51 3.73
CA LEU A 97 -3.43 -21.63 3.36
C LEU A 97 -2.36 -21.90 4.43
N ASP A 98 -1.77 -20.86 5.01
CA ASP A 98 -0.80 -20.98 6.11
C ASP A 98 -1.44 -21.62 7.35
N ASP A 99 -2.73 -21.35 7.58
CA ASP A 99 -3.55 -21.98 8.63
C ASP A 99 -4.05 -23.40 8.27
N GLY A 100 -3.74 -23.89 7.07
CA GLY A 100 -4.18 -25.20 6.57
C GLY A 100 -5.65 -25.26 6.09
N ASP A 101 -6.34 -24.12 6.03
CA ASP A 101 -7.72 -24.00 5.54
C ASP A 101 -7.78 -23.76 4.02
N ALA A 102 -7.43 -24.79 3.27
CA ALA A 102 -7.50 -24.77 1.81
C ALA A 102 -8.94 -24.54 1.28
N LYS A 103 -9.97 -24.88 2.06
CA LYS A 103 -11.37 -24.72 1.67
C LYS A 103 -11.75 -23.24 1.64
N THR A 104 -11.43 -22.50 2.69
CA THR A 104 -11.67 -21.05 2.78
C THR A 104 -10.84 -20.30 1.75
N ALA A 105 -9.56 -20.64 1.58
CA ALA A 105 -8.70 -20.05 0.56
C ALA A 105 -9.31 -20.18 -0.85
N ARG A 106 -9.72 -21.40 -1.24
CA ARG A 106 -10.32 -21.66 -2.56
C ARG A 106 -11.64 -20.92 -2.75
N ALA A 107 -12.49 -20.89 -1.73
CA ALA A 107 -13.77 -20.18 -1.80
C ALA A 107 -13.56 -18.67 -1.99
N GLY A 108 -12.64 -18.08 -1.21
CA GLY A 108 -12.29 -16.65 -1.30
C GLY A 108 -11.76 -16.27 -2.68
N LEU A 109 -10.79 -17.03 -3.20
CA LEU A 109 -10.22 -16.80 -4.55
C LEU A 109 -11.28 -16.95 -5.66
N SER A 110 -12.16 -17.95 -5.56
CA SER A 110 -13.22 -18.14 -6.55
C SER A 110 -14.22 -16.97 -6.56
N ALA A 111 -14.58 -16.46 -5.38
CA ALA A 111 -15.46 -15.30 -5.25
C ALA A 111 -14.79 -14.03 -5.81
N ALA A 112 -13.53 -13.80 -5.47
CA ALA A 112 -12.78 -12.64 -5.94
C ALA A 112 -12.58 -12.65 -7.47
N ARG A 113 -12.27 -13.81 -8.05
CA ARG A 113 -12.19 -13.99 -9.51
C ARG A 113 -13.51 -13.64 -10.19
N LYS A 114 -14.64 -14.09 -9.62
CA LYS A 114 -15.97 -13.77 -10.15
C LYS A 114 -16.23 -12.26 -10.10
N ALA A 115 -16.02 -11.62 -8.95
CA ALA A 115 -16.21 -10.17 -8.80
C ALA A 115 -15.34 -9.34 -9.76
N PHE A 116 -14.08 -9.74 -9.94
CA PHE A 116 -13.16 -9.07 -10.87
C PHE A 116 -13.70 -9.04 -12.32
N LEU A 117 -14.21 -10.19 -12.78
CA LEU A 117 -14.76 -10.36 -14.13
C LEU A 117 -16.12 -9.65 -14.27
N ASP A 118 -16.99 -9.75 -13.28
CA ASP A 118 -18.37 -9.27 -13.35
C ASP A 118 -18.47 -7.75 -13.15
N GLY A 119 -17.51 -7.14 -12.45
CA GLY A 119 -17.37 -5.68 -12.37
C GLY A 119 -18.03 -4.98 -11.19
N ASP A 120 -18.33 -5.73 -10.13
CA ASP A 120 -18.70 -5.19 -8.81
C ASP A 120 -17.55 -4.45 -8.12
#